data_AF-X0S8G2-F1
#
_entry.id   AF-X0S8G2-F1
#
_cell.length_a   1.000
_cell.length_b   1.000
_cell.length_c   1.000
_cell.angle_alpha   90.00
_cell.angle_beta   90.00
_cell.angle_gamma   90.00
#
_symmetry.space_group_name_H-M   'P 1'
#
loop_
_entity.id
_entity.type
_entity.pdbx_description
1 polymer ?
#
loop_
_entity_poly.entity_id
_entity_poly.type
_entity_poly.pdbx_seq_one_letter_code
_entity_poly.pdbx_strand_id
1 'polypeptide(L)'
;MTPAQAVKVTLDEIEKDPNLRIVAISGPGEPLACPQTFETLRGVRALSVDIEFCLSTNGVLLEEKTERLVELGARTISVTMSTVSPETASQIYEWAMIDGKRLIGPEMGQKVIEAQLRSISSATKSGVFVKVNS
;
A
#
# COMPACT_ATOMS: atom_id res chain seq x y z
N MET A 1 12.46 12.29 0.23
CA MET A 1 11.75 13.00 1.31
C MET A 1 11.78 12.13 2.55
N THR A 2 12.15 12.69 3.71
CA THR A 2 12.10 11.96 4.98
C THR A 2 10.67 11.95 5.53
N PRO A 3 10.31 11.02 6.45
CA PRO A 3 9.00 11.04 7.10
C PRO A 3 8.67 12.37 7.78
N ALA A 4 9.63 12.98 8.49
CA ALA A 4 9.43 14.27 9.13
C ALA A 4 9.14 15.40 8.12
N GLN A 5 9.83 15.40 6.98
CA GLN A 5 9.54 16.34 5.90
C GLN A 5 8.16 16.10 5.29
N ALA A 6 7.76 14.84 5.10
CA ALA A 6 6.45 14.49 4.57
C ALA A 6 5.32 14.99 5.47
N VAL A 7 5.44 14.76 6.78
CA VAL A 7 4.48 15.23 7.80
C VAL A 7 4.38 16.75 7.78
N LYS A 8 5.51 17.45 7.72
CA LYS A 8 5.53 18.92 7.64
C LYS A 8 4.82 19.42 6.39
N VAL A 9 5.14 18.86 5.21
CA VAL A 9 4.48 19.24 3.95
C VAL A 9 2.98 18.96 4.03
N THR A 10 2.56 17.83 4.61
CA THR A 10 1.14 17.55 4.82
C THR A 10 0.45 18.62 5.67
N LEU A 11 1.05 19.04 6.78
CA LEU A 11 0.50 20.11 7.61
C LEU A 11 0.40 21.43 6.84
N ASP A 12 1.49 21.84 6.18
CA ASP A 12 1.55 23.08 5.40
C ASP A 12 0.48 23.12 4.30
N GLU A 13 0.16 21.98 3.65
CA GLU A 13 -0.87 21.90 2.62
C GLU A 13 -2.30 21.90 3.19
N ILE A 14 -2.52 21.28 4.36
CA ILE A 14 -3.83 21.33 5.05
C ILE A 14 -4.14 22.76 5.50
N GLU A 15 -3.13 23.52 5.97
CA GLU A 15 -3.32 24.92 6.35
C GLU A 15 -3.66 25.82 5.14
N LYS A 16 -3.16 25.48 3.95
CA LYS A 16 -3.45 26.21 2.70
C LYS A 16 -4.82 25.87 2.11
N ASP A 17 -5.21 24.60 2.17
CA ASP A 17 -6.51 24.13 1.68
C ASP A 17 -7.27 23.34 2.77
N PRO A 18 -8.17 24.01 3.51
CA PRO A 18 -9.04 23.35 4.50
C PRO A 18 -9.97 22.26 3.93
N ASN A 19 -10.10 22.16 2.60
CA ASN A 19 -10.88 21.11 1.94
C ASN A 19 -10.06 19.87 1.59
N LEU A 20 -8.74 19.88 1.86
CA LEU A 20 -7.90 18.71 1.66
C LEU A 20 -8.34 17.58 2.61
N ARG A 21 -8.88 16.50 2.03
CA ARG A 21 -9.42 15.35 2.79
C ARG A 21 -8.58 14.08 2.72
N ILE A 22 -7.65 13.98 1.77
CA ILE A 22 -6.94 12.71 1.51
C ILE A 22 -5.44 12.97 1.38
N VAL A 23 -4.64 12.19 2.10
CA VAL A 23 -3.21 12.05 1.88
C VAL A 23 -2.92 10.65 1.35
N ALA A 24 -2.17 10.58 0.25
CA ALA A 24 -1.81 9.34 -0.40
C ALA A 24 -0.31 9.06 -0.31
N ILE A 25 0.07 7.81 -0.06
CA ILE A 25 1.44 7.32 -0.23
C ILE A 25 1.46 6.31 -1.39
N SER A 26 2.24 6.60 -2.43
CA SER A 26 2.22 5.81 -3.67
C SER A 26 3.60 5.48 -4.24
N GLY A 27 4.71 5.80 -3.57
CA GLY A 27 6.04 5.45 -4.05
C GLY A 27 7.17 6.38 -3.64
N PRO A 28 8.35 6.28 -4.29
CA PRO A 28 8.56 5.73 -5.64
C PRO A 28 8.61 4.18 -5.74
N GLY A 29 8.85 3.47 -4.63
CA GLY A 29 8.88 2.00 -4.59
C GLY A 29 7.60 1.39 -4.02
N GLU A 30 7.67 0.15 -3.55
CA GLU A 30 6.55 -0.53 -2.87
C GLU A 30 6.37 0.04 -1.44
N PRO A 31 5.28 0.76 -1.14
CA PRO A 31 5.13 1.42 0.15
C PRO A 31 5.09 0.46 1.33
N LEU A 32 4.54 -0.76 1.17
CA LEU A 32 4.45 -1.73 2.26
C LEU A 32 5.79 -2.39 2.63
N ALA A 33 6.77 -2.33 1.72
CA ALA A 33 8.14 -2.77 1.97
C ALA A 33 9.01 -1.68 2.64
N CYS A 34 8.48 -0.47 2.79
CA CYS A 34 9.22 0.71 3.23
C CYS A 34 8.82 1.12 4.66
N PRO A 35 9.70 1.01 5.68
CA PRO A 35 9.39 1.43 7.06
C PRO A 35 8.93 2.89 7.18
N GLN A 36 9.50 3.75 6.33
CA GLN A 36 9.22 5.19 6.26
C GLN A 36 7.75 5.48 5.93
N THR A 37 7.06 4.58 5.23
CA THR A 37 5.61 4.68 4.98
C THR A 37 4.86 4.74 6.29
N PHE A 38 5.12 3.78 7.18
CA PHE A 38 4.41 3.70 8.46
C PHE A 38 4.82 4.81 9.43
N GLU A 39 6.08 5.28 9.38
CA GLU A 39 6.54 6.45 10.13
C GLU A 39 5.81 7.72 9.68
N THR A 40 5.65 7.91 8.38
CA THR A 40 4.91 9.04 7.81
C THR A 40 3.44 9.00 8.21
N LEU A 41 2.78 7.85 8.08
CA LEU A 41 1.38 7.68 8.49
C LEU A 41 1.20 7.96 9.99
N ARG A 42 2.11 7.47 10.84
CA ARG A 42 2.09 7.78 12.29
C ARG A 42 2.22 9.27 12.56
N GLY A 43 3.18 9.93 11.91
CA GLY A 43 3.40 11.35 12.09
C GLY A 43 2.20 12.19 11.65
N VAL A 44 1.58 11.85 10.52
CA VAL A 44 0.37 12.58 10.06
C VAL A 44 -0.82 12.31 10.99
N ARG A 45 -0.99 11.09 11.53
CA ARG A 45 -2.05 10.83 12.54
C ARG A 45 -1.86 11.64 13.82
N ALA A 46 -0.61 11.85 14.23
CA ALA A 46 -0.29 12.64 15.42
C ALA A 46 -0.64 14.13 15.27
N LEU A 47 -0.92 14.63 14.05
CA LEU A 47 -1.41 15.99 13.82
C LEU A 47 -2.87 16.17 14.27
N SER A 48 -3.60 15.08 14.53
CA SER A 48 -5.02 15.11 14.96
C SER A 48 -5.95 15.90 14.02
N VAL A 49 -5.62 15.89 12.73
CA VAL A 49 -6.42 16.51 11.65
C VAL A 49 -7.40 15.49 11.06
N ASP A 50 -8.58 15.97 10.64
CA ASP A 50 -9.60 15.16 9.98
C ASP A 50 -9.21 14.91 8.52
N ILE A 51 -8.37 13.91 8.31
CA ILE A 51 -7.86 13.52 7.01
C ILE A 51 -7.89 12.01 6.85
N GLU A 52 -8.20 11.51 5.65
CA GLU A 52 -8.15 10.09 5.33
C GLU A 52 -6.82 9.70 4.68
N PHE A 53 -6.41 8.45 4.88
CA PHE A 53 -5.26 7.89 4.17
C PHE A 53 -5.67 6.98 3.03
N CYS A 54 -4.96 7.18 1.93
CA CYS A 54 -4.93 6.29 0.78
C CYS A 54 -3.52 5.71 0.59
N LEU A 55 -3.41 4.45 0.22
CA LEU A 55 -2.14 3.80 -0.08
C LEU A 55 -2.23 3.06 -1.41
N SER A 56 -1.23 3.19 -2.28
CA SER A 56 -1.07 2.34 -3.46
C SER A 56 -0.02 1.26 -3.20
N THR A 57 -0.30 0.00 -3.55
CA THR A 57 0.61 -1.13 -3.33
C THR A 57 0.47 -2.16 -4.45
N ASN A 58 1.51 -2.96 -4.68
CA ASN A 58 1.40 -4.17 -5.50
C ASN A 58 0.60 -5.29 -4.83
N GLY A 59 0.26 -5.17 -3.54
CA GLY A 59 -0.62 -6.08 -2.82
C GLY A 59 0.03 -7.35 -2.26
N VAL A 60 1.32 -7.62 -2.53
CA VAL A 60 1.98 -8.85 -2.05
C VAL A 60 2.11 -8.88 -0.53
N LEU A 61 2.41 -7.73 0.09
CA LEU A 61 2.60 -7.59 1.54
C LEU A 61 1.34 -7.11 2.28
N LEU A 62 0.23 -6.90 1.57
CA LEU A 62 -0.91 -6.20 2.13
C LEU A 62 -1.60 -7.00 3.25
N GLU A 63 -1.75 -8.32 3.09
CA GLU A 63 -2.30 -9.19 4.13
C GLU A 63 -1.60 -8.99 5.48
N GLU A 64 -0.26 -9.02 5.51
CA GLU A 64 0.53 -8.85 6.73
C GLU A 64 0.46 -7.44 7.34
N LYS A 65 0.19 -6.42 6.52
CA LYS A 65 0.20 -5.02 6.95
C LYS A 65 -1.18 -4.45 7.20
N THR A 66 -2.24 -5.18 6.88
CA THR A 66 -3.62 -4.68 6.89
C THR A 66 -4.02 -4.15 8.27
N GLU A 67 -3.81 -4.91 9.33
CA GLU A 67 -4.16 -4.50 10.70
C GLU A 67 -3.49 -3.17 11.08
N ARG A 68 -2.17 -3.09 10.87
CA ARG A 68 -1.39 -1.87 11.13
C ARG A 68 -1.86 -0.68 10.29
N LEU A 69 -2.28 -0.90 9.05
CA LEU A 69 -2.80 0.17 8.20
C LEU A 69 -4.15 0.68 8.72
N VAL A 70 -5.03 -0.24 9.14
CA VAL A 70 -6.34 0.11 9.73
C VAL A 70 -6.16 0.89 11.02
N GLU A 71 -5.26 0.48 11.91
CA GLU A 71 -4.91 1.21 13.15
C GLU A 71 -4.43 2.64 12.86
N LEU A 72 -3.70 2.83 11.76
CA LEU A 72 -3.21 4.13 11.32
C LEU A 72 -4.26 4.94 10.54
N GLY A 73 -5.48 4.43 10.38
CA GLY A 73 -6.58 5.14 9.73
C GLY A 73 -6.59 5.05 8.21
N ALA A 74 -5.93 4.05 7.62
CA ALA A 74 -6.08 3.75 6.20
C ALA A 74 -7.50 3.21 5.92
N ARG A 75 -8.24 3.93 5.07
CA ARG A 75 -9.61 3.56 4.68
C ARG A 75 -9.68 3.01 3.27
N THR A 76 -8.84 3.53 2.37
CA THR A 76 -8.80 3.13 0.97
C THR A 76 -7.41 2.62 0.62
N ILE A 77 -7.34 1.45 -0.01
CA ILE A 77 -6.08 0.90 -0.53
C ILE A 77 -6.27 0.57 -2.02
N SER A 78 -5.37 1.09 -2.85
CA SER A 78 -5.27 0.74 -4.26
C SER A 78 -4.27 -0.40 -4.44
N VAL A 79 -4.72 -1.52 -4.99
CA VAL A 79 -3.88 -2.68 -5.32
C VAL A 79 -3.67 -2.73 -6.82
N THR A 80 -2.42 -2.72 -7.27
CA THR A 80 -2.08 -2.95 -8.68
C THR A 80 -2.03 -4.45 -8.95
N MET A 81 -2.95 -4.94 -9.78
CA MET A 81 -3.05 -6.35 -10.18
C MET A 81 -3.38 -6.44 -11.67
N SER A 82 -2.34 -6.56 -12.49
CA SER A 82 -2.46 -6.51 -13.96
C SER A 82 -2.99 -7.81 -14.59
N THR A 83 -3.02 -8.90 -13.84
CA THR A 83 -3.57 -10.18 -14.28
C THR A 83 -3.98 -11.01 -13.06
N VAL A 84 -4.84 -12.00 -13.29
CA VAL A 84 -5.17 -13.07 -12.32
C VAL A 84 -4.58 -14.43 -12.72
N SER A 85 -3.87 -14.49 -13.86
CA SER A 85 -3.21 -15.71 -14.34
C SER A 85 -1.76 -15.75 -13.86
N PRO A 86 -1.36 -16.78 -13.09
CA PRO A 86 0.04 -17.00 -12.71
C PRO A 86 1.00 -17.05 -13.90
N GLU A 87 0.59 -17.67 -15.00
CA GLU A 87 1.39 -17.78 -16.22
C GLU A 87 1.65 -16.40 -16.81
N THR A 88 0.60 -15.58 -16.96
CA THR A 88 0.74 -14.20 -17.44
C THR A 88 1.56 -13.34 -16.47
N ALA A 89 1.37 -13.51 -15.16
CA ALA A 89 2.14 -12.78 -14.15
C ALA A 89 3.64 -13.06 -14.27
N SER A 90 4.02 -14.30 -14.60
CA SER A 90 5.41 -14.69 -14.83
C SER A 90 6.05 -14.06 -16.08
N GLN A 91 5.24 -13.53 -16.99
CA GLN A 91 5.68 -12.80 -18.18
C GLN A 91 5.69 -11.28 -17.94
N ILE A 92 4.87 -10.77 -17.02
CA ILE A 92 4.79 -9.34 -16.68
C ILE A 92 5.91 -8.95 -15.70
N TYR A 93 6.15 -9.77 -14.68
CA TYR A 93 7.11 -9.46 -13.63
C TYR A 93 8.42 -10.24 -13.85
N GLU A 94 9.55 -9.53 -13.82
CA GLU A 94 10.87 -10.16 -14.00
C GLU A 94 11.26 -11.03 -12.79
N TRP A 95 10.96 -10.54 -11.58
CA TRP A 95 11.23 -11.22 -10.31
C TRP A 95 10.37 -10.66 -9.19
N ALA A 96 10.25 -11.40 -8.08
CA ALA A 96 9.65 -10.91 -6.84
C ALA A 96 10.50 -11.33 -5.63
N MET A 97 10.55 -10.49 -4.60
CA MET A 97 11.12 -10.85 -3.30
C MET A 97 9.99 -11.23 -2.34
N ILE A 98 9.89 -12.51 -2.00
CA ILE A 98 8.86 -13.06 -1.11
C ILE A 98 9.56 -13.92 -0.06
N ASP A 99 9.25 -13.72 1.22
CA ASP A 99 9.88 -14.44 2.36
C ASP A 99 11.43 -14.38 2.35
N GLY A 100 11.99 -13.24 1.94
CA GLY A 100 13.43 -13.04 1.81
C GLY A 100 14.10 -13.78 0.64
N LYS A 101 13.31 -14.42 -0.24
CA LYS A 101 13.80 -15.15 -1.40
C LYS A 101 13.44 -14.43 -2.69
N ARG A 102 14.41 -14.36 -3.62
CA ARG A 102 14.17 -13.91 -4.99
C ARG A 102 13.57 -15.05 -5.79
N LEU A 103 12.37 -14.85 -6.30
CA LEU A 103 11.64 -15.79 -7.14
C LEU A 103 11.53 -15.25 -8.57
N ILE A 104 11.52 -16.16 -9.55
CA ILE A 104 11.36 -15.86 -10.97
C ILE A 104 10.44 -16.88 -11.63
N GLY A 105 9.96 -16.58 -12.85
CA GLY A 105 9.22 -17.52 -13.68
C GLY A 105 7.87 -17.96 -13.08
N PRO A 106 7.37 -19.16 -13.45
CA PRO A 106 6.03 -19.61 -13.09
C PRO A 106 5.77 -19.67 -11.57
N GLU A 107 6.77 -20.09 -10.77
CA GLU A 107 6.64 -20.13 -9.31
C GLU A 107 6.41 -18.73 -8.72
N MET A 108 7.14 -17.72 -9.22
CA MET A 108 6.94 -16.33 -8.83
C MET A 108 5.55 -15.84 -9.20
N GLY A 109 5.11 -16.09 -10.43
CA GLY A 109 3.79 -15.70 -10.91
C GLY A 109 2.68 -16.27 -10.03
N GLN A 110 2.79 -17.55 -9.66
CA GLN A 110 1.82 -18.19 -8.76
C GLN A 110 1.80 -17.52 -7.38
N LYS A 111 2.97 -17.33 -6.76
CA LYS A 111 3.04 -16.75 -5.41
C LYS A 111 2.57 -15.30 -5.36
N VAL A 112 2.87 -14.49 -6.38
CA VAL A 112 2.41 -13.10 -6.46
C VAL A 112 0.88 -13.05 -6.55
N ILE A 113 0.28 -13.82 -7.46
CA ILE A 113 -1.17 -13.82 -7.66
C ILE A 113 -1.90 -14.34 -6.42
N GLU A 114 -1.43 -15.43 -5.82
CA GLU A 114 -2.01 -15.96 -4.58
C GLU A 114 -1.95 -14.93 -3.45
N ALA A 115 -0.81 -14.25 -3.27
CA ALA A 115 -0.65 -13.23 -2.24
C ALA A 115 -1.55 -12.01 -2.47
N GLN A 116 -1.66 -11.54 -3.72
CA GLN A 116 -2.53 -10.41 -4.09
C GLN A 116 -4.00 -10.73 -3.81
N LEU A 117 -4.49 -11.88 -4.26
CA LEU A 117 -5.88 -12.28 -4.06
C LEU A 117 -6.21 -12.51 -2.58
N ARG A 118 -5.31 -13.16 -1.82
CA ARG A 118 -5.46 -13.28 -0.36
C ARG A 118 -5.50 -11.92 0.32
N SER A 119 -4.59 -11.03 -0.05
CA SER A 119 -4.51 -9.68 0.53
C SER A 119 -5.76 -8.85 0.25
N ILE A 120 -6.30 -8.88 -0.97
CA ILE A 120 -7.54 -8.18 -1.32
C ILE A 120 -8.70 -8.74 -0.48
N SER A 121 -8.80 -10.07 -0.36
CA SER A 121 -9.85 -10.71 0.45
C SER A 121 -9.71 -10.37 1.93
N SER A 122 -8.50 -10.35 2.47
CA SER A 122 -8.24 -10.03 3.88
C SER A 122 -8.54 -8.56 4.19
N ALA A 123 -8.00 -7.63 3.38
CA ALA A 123 -8.21 -6.19 3.57
C ALA A 123 -9.70 -5.80 3.50
N THR A 124 -10.46 -6.37 2.56
CA THR A 124 -11.90 -6.11 2.46
C THR A 124 -12.68 -6.63 3.68
N LYS A 125 -12.30 -7.79 4.24
CA LYS A 125 -12.88 -8.31 5.50
C LYS A 125 -12.57 -7.44 6.70
N SER A 126 -11.44 -6.74 6.70
CA SER A 126 -11.06 -5.75 7.74
C SER A 126 -11.74 -4.39 7.56
N GLY A 127 -12.66 -4.24 6.60
CA GLY A 127 -13.40 -2.98 6.38
C GLY A 127 -12.62 -1.93 5.57
N VAL A 128 -11.53 -2.32 4.91
CA VAL A 128 -10.80 -1.45 3.98
C VAL A 128 -11.49 -1.46 2.62
N PHE A 129 -11.70 -0.27 2.05
CA PHE A 129 -12.16 -0.13 0.67
C PHE A 129 -11.00 -0.40 -0.29
N VAL A 130 -11.06 -1.51 -1.03
CA VAL A 130 -10.00 -1.90 -1.96
C VAL A 130 -10.38 -1.50 -3.39
N LYS A 131 -9.53 -0.69 -4.02
CA LYS A 131 -9.59 -0.38 -5.44
C LYS A 131 -8.54 -1.21 -6.18
N VAL A 132 -8.89 -1.86 -7.28
CA VAL A 132 -7.90 -2.54 -8.13
C VAL A 132 -7.54 -1.64 -9.31
N ASN A 133 -6.24 -1.41 -9.50
CA ASN A 133 -5.69 -0.81 -10.72
C ASN A 133 -5.21 -1.94 -11.62
N SER A 134 -5.84 -2.08 -12.79
CA SER A 134 -5.52 -3.08 -13.82
C SER A 134 -4.66 -2.50 -14.93
#